data_AF-A0A521Y6M7-F1
#
_entry.id   AF-A0A521Y6M7-F1
#
_cell.length_a   1.000
_cell.length_b   1.000
_cell.length_c   1.000
_cell.angle_alpha   90.00
_cell.angle_beta   90.00
_cell.angle_gamma   90.00
#
_symmetry.space_group_name_H-M   'P 1'
#
loop_
_entity.id
_entity.type
_entity.pdbx_description
1 polymer ?
#
loop_
_entity_poly.entity_id
_entity_poly.type
_entity_poly.pdbx_seq_one_letter_code
_entity_poly.pdbx_strand_id
1 'polypeptide(L)' 'MQWDIFCRVIDNLGDIGVCWRLAADLASRGERVRLWADDVSALAWMAPEAGGVEVLHWDASLPVPG' A
#
# COMPACT_ATOMS: atom_id res chain seq x y z
N MET A 1 10.45 11.22 7.65
CA MET A 1 11.17 9.97 7.28
C MET A 1 10.48 9.37 6.05
N GLN A 2 11.04 8.33 5.40
CA GLN A 2 10.34 7.62 4.32
C GLN A 2 9.96 6.22 4.80
N TRP A 3 8.71 5.83 4.53
CA TRP A 3 8.14 4.54 4.91
C TRP A 3 7.73 3.77 3.66
N ASP A 4 8.22 2.53 3.56
CA ASP A 4 7.81 1.57 2.55
C ASP A 4 7.04 0.44 3.23
N ILE A 5 5.76 0.30 2.91
CA ILE A 5 4.87 -0.73 3.43
C ILE A 5 4.63 -1.73 2.31
N PHE A 6 4.99 -3.00 2.54
CA PHE A 6 4.75 -4.08 1.59
C PHE A 6 3.58 -4.93 2.06
N CYS A 7 2.57 -5.07 1.20
CA CYS A 7 1.39 -5.87 1.43
C CYS A 7 1.32 -6.94 0.35
N ARG A 8 1.32 -8.21 0.74
CA ARG A 8 0.91 -9.29 -0.16
C ARG A 8 -0.55 -9.58 0.15
N VAL A 9 -1.42 -9.32 -0.81
CA VAL A 9 -2.86 -9.42 -0.63
C VAL A 9 -3.27 -10.88 -0.81
N ILE A 10 -3.60 -11.53 0.30
CA ILE A 10 -4.19 -12.88 0.29
C ILE A 10 -5.71 -12.77 0.49
N ASP A 11 -6.17 -11.76 1.24
CA ASP A 11 -7.57 -11.35 1.32
C ASP A 11 -7.71 -9.84 1.03
N ASN A 12 -8.45 -9.54 -0.05
CA ASN A 12 -8.68 -8.19 -0.60
C ASN A 12 -9.41 -7.23 0.36
N LEU A 13 -9.99 -7.70 1.48
CA LEU A 13 -10.64 -6.83 2.47
C LEU A 13 -9.84 -6.70 3.77
N GLY A 14 -9.10 -7.74 4.14
CA GLY A 14 -8.33 -7.79 5.39
C GLY A 14 -6.98 -7.11 5.27
N ASP A 15 -6.12 -7.67 4.41
CA ASP A 15 -4.69 -7.34 4.39
C ASP A 15 -4.47 -5.92 3.86
N ILE A 16 -5.03 -5.63 2.69
CA ILE A 16 -4.89 -4.34 2.02
C ILE A 16 -5.55 -3.21 2.81
N GLY A 17 -6.67 -3.50 3.49
CA GLY A 17 -7.37 -2.54 4.33
C GLY A 17 -6.55 -2.15 5.56
N VAL A 18 -5.89 -3.11 6.21
CA VAL A 18 -5.01 -2.83 7.36
C VAL A 18 -3.78 -2.03 6.92
N CYS A 19 -3.11 -2.44 5.85
CA CYS A 19 -1.96 -1.74 5.31
C CYS A 19 -2.31 -0.31 4.87
N TRP A 20 -3.49 -0.12 4.27
CA TRP A 20 -4.00 1.20 3.90
C TRP A 20 -4.17 2.12 5.11
N ARG A 21 -4.87 1.66 6.16
CA ARG A 21 -5.13 2.49 7.35
C ARG A 21 -3.83 2.92 8.02
N LEU A 22 -2.84 2.03 8.08
CA LEU A 22 -1.51 2.36 8.61
C LEU A 22 -0.82 3.41 7.74
N ALA A 23 -0.83 3.23 6.42
CA ALA A 23 -0.21 4.15 5.48
C ALA A 23 -0.83 5.55 5.55
N ALA A 24 -2.16 5.62 5.57
CA ALA A 24 -2.91 6.86 5.66
C ALA A 24 -2.68 7.60 6.99
N ASP A 25 -2.63 6.88 8.12
CA ASP A 25 -2.31 7.49 9.42
C ASP A 25 -0.91 8.11 9.42
N LEU A 26 0.10 7.38 8.91
CA LEU A 26 1.45 7.90 8.77
C LEU A 26 1.52 9.13 7.84
N ALA A 27 0.86 9.08 6.68
CA ALA A 27 0.80 10.20 5.76
C ALA A 27 0.12 11.43 6.39
N SER A 28 -0.95 11.23 7.17
CA SER A 28 -1.64 12.31 7.90
C SER A 28 -0.76 13.01 8.94
N ARG A 29 0.27 12.32 9.45
CA ARG A 29 1.27 12.87 10.38
C ARG A 29 2.44 13.56 9.65
N GLY A 30 2.40 13.64 8.32
CA GLY A 30 3.41 14.29 7.49
C GLY A 30 4.56 13.38 7.06
N GLU A 31 4.47 12.07 7.26
CA GLU A 31 5.45 11.12 6.75
C GLU A 31 5.27 10.88 5.25
N ARG A 32 6.37 10.57 4.54
CA ARG A 32 6.29 10.12 3.14
C ARG A 32 6.09 8.61 3.13
N VAL A 33 4.99 8.15 2.54
CA VAL A 33 4.61 6.73 2.58
C VAL A 33 4.40 6.19 1.18
N ARG A 34 5.00 5.02 0.91
CA ARG A 34 4.74 4.20 -0.27
C ARG A 34 4.11 2.88 0.17
N LEU A 35 2.96 2.55 -0.39
CA LEU A 35 2.29 1.26 -0.19
C LEU A 35 2.50 0.41 -1.44
N TRP A 36 3.27 -0.65 -1.30
CA TRP A 36 3.54 -1.65 -2.32
C TRP A 36 2.58 -2.83 -2.14
N ALA A 37 1.75 -3.13 -3.14
CA ALA A 37 0.85 -4.28 -3.10
C ALA A 37 0.73 -4.99 -4.45
N ASP A 38 0.57 -6.32 -4.41
CA ASP A 38 0.37 -7.17 -5.59
C ASP A 38 -1.06 -7.14 -6.14
N ASP A 39 -2.06 -6.79 -5.32
CA ASP A 39 -3.41 -6.42 -5.77
C ASP A 39 -3.89 -5.13 -5.09
N VAL A 40 -4.12 -4.08 -5.89
CA VAL A 40 -4.61 -2.77 -5.41
C VAL A 40 -6.06 -2.50 -5.83
N SER A 41 -6.74 -3.47 -6.45
CA SER A 41 -8.10 -3.31 -6.97
C SER A 41 -9.11 -2.91 -5.88
N ALA A 42 -8.92 -3.40 -4.66
CA ALA A 42 -9.77 -3.06 -3.52
C ALA A 42 -9.61 -1.59 -3.07
N LEU A 43 -8.44 -0.98 -3.27
CA LEU A 43 -8.20 0.40 -2.88
C LEU A 43 -9.03 1.39 -3.70
N ALA A 44 -9.30 1.08 -4.98
CA ALA A 44 -10.04 1.96 -5.88
C ALA A 44 -11.44 2.34 -5.35
N TRP A 45 -12.07 1.48 -4.55
CA TRP A 45 -13.37 1.76 -3.93
C TRP A 45 -13.27 2.07 -2.43
N MET A 46 -12.31 1.47 -1.71
CA MET A 46 -12.13 1.69 -0.26
C MET A 46 -11.54 3.06 0.07
N ALA A 47 -10.70 3.58 -0.82
CA ALA A 47 -9.91 4.78 -0.61
C ALA A 47 -9.77 5.56 -1.93
N PRO A 48 -10.86 6.19 -2.42
CA PRO A 48 -10.85 6.89 -3.69
C PRO A 48 -9.86 8.07 -3.71
N GLU A 49 -9.49 8.59 -2.54
CA GLU A 49 -8.43 9.58 -2.38
C GLU A 49 -7.26 8.96 -1.63
N ALA A 50 -6.06 9.07 -2.21
CA ALA A 50 -4.89 8.36 -1.71
C ALA A 50 -4.33 8.92 -0.38
N GLY A 51 -4.92 9.97 0.20
CA GLY A 51 -4.55 10.48 1.53
C GLY A 51 -3.07 10.88 1.69
N GLY A 52 -2.37 11.20 0.59
CA GLY A 52 -0.92 11.48 0.60
C GLY A 52 -0.01 10.24 0.58
N VAL A 53 -0.57 9.05 0.38
CA VAL A 53 0.14 7.78 0.19
C VAL A 53 0.37 7.54 -1.30
N GLU A 54 1.60 7.20 -1.68
CA GLU A 54 1.90 6.71 -3.04
C GLU A 54 1.64 5.20 -3.09
N VAL A 55 0.72 4.76 -3.96
CA VAL A 55 0.40 3.33 -4.13
C VAL A 55 1.15 2.79 -5.33
N LEU A 56 1.92 1.72 -5.12
CA LEU A 56 2.77 1.09 -6.12
C LEU A 56 2.42 -0.38 -6.26
N HIS A 57 2.40 -0.87 -7.49
CA HIS A 57 2.19 -2.28 -7.76
C HIS A 57 3.48 -3.05 -7.49
N TRP A 58 3.42 -4.02 -6.58
CA TRP A 58 4.53 -4.94 -6.34
C TRP A 58 4.38 -6.15 -7.24
N ASP A 59 5.21 -6.21 -8.28
CA ASP A 59 5.31 -7.42 -9.08
C ASP A 59 6.19 -8.45 -8.35
N ALA A 60 5.55 -9.27 -7.51
CA ALA A 60 6.19 -10.37 -6.80
C ALA A 60 6.69 -11.50 -7.73
N SER A 61 6.36 -11.45 -9.03
CA SER A 61 6.86 -12.39 -10.03
C SER A 61 8.24 -12.02 -10.56
N LEU A 62 8.73 -10.81 -10.27
CA LEU A 62 10.07 -10.40 -10.67
C LEU A 62 11.14 -11.17 -9.85
N PRO A 63 12.11 -11.82 -10.51
CA PRO A 63 13.20 -12.46 -9.81
C PRO A 63 14.03 -11.42 -9.04
N VAL A 64 14.49 -11.77 -7.84
CA VAL A 64 15.41 -10.93 -7.07
C VAL A 64 16.66 -10.69 -7.93
N PRO A 65 17.04 -9.43 -8.21
CA PRO A 65 18.29 -9.16 -8.91
C PRO A 65 19.44 -9.80 -8.15
N GLY A 66 20.20 -10.66 -8.83
CA GLY A 66 21.38 -11.32 -8.29
C GLY A 66 22.56 -10.38 -8.07
#